data_AF-A0A010SU90-F1
#
_entry.id   AF-A0A010SU90-F1
#
_cell.length_a   1.000
_cell.length_b   1.000
_cell.length_c   1.000
_cell.angle_alpha   90.00
_cell.angle_beta   90.00
_cell.angle_gamma   90.00
#
_symmetry.space_group_name_H-M   'P 1'
#
loop_
_entity.id
_entity.type
_entity.pdbx_description
1 polymer ?
#
loop_
_entity_poly.entity_id
_entity_poly.type
_entity_poly.pdbx_seq_one_letter_code
_entity_poly.pdbx_strand_id
1 'polypeptide(L)'
;MIGGKLVGSVEFAARHGEVEINRLSTSARTVTDLFPHLRHLGVNRAWAGIEAFVADDLPVIGGSGKASNLSYSFGFCSAGFQMGLGVGKRLAQEILGETSPISLAPFSIKRFANPMTNHPSVQAVDQY
;
A
#
# COMPACT_ATOMS: atom_id res chain seq x y z
N MET A 1 16.33 -0.10 5.07
CA MET A 1 15.51 -1.22 4.59
C MET A 1 15.64 -1.28 3.09
N ILE A 2 16.28 -2.31 2.54
CA ILE A 2 16.18 -2.57 1.10
C ILE A 2 14.93 -3.42 0.94
N GLY A 3 13.78 -2.75 0.92
CA GLY A 3 12.47 -3.36 0.85
C GLY A 3 12.13 -3.68 -0.60
N GLY A 4 12.38 -4.91 -1.02
CA GLY A 4 11.66 -5.47 -2.16
C GLY A 4 10.21 -5.71 -1.72
N LYS A 5 9.22 -5.31 -2.53
CA LYS A 5 7.80 -5.63 -2.32
C LYS A 5 7.60 -7.13 -2.53
N LEU A 6 7.97 -7.93 -1.52
CA LEU A 6 7.69 -9.36 -1.50
C LEU A 6 6.27 -9.56 -0.99
N VAL A 7 5.34 -9.79 -1.91
CA VAL A 7 3.93 -10.05 -1.57
C VAL A 7 3.80 -11.52 -1.19
N GLY A 8 3.42 -11.78 0.07
CA GLY A 8 3.17 -13.12 0.60
C GLY A 8 1.68 -13.49 0.60
N SER A 9 1.38 -14.68 1.11
CA SER A 9 0.02 -15.10 1.41
C SER A 9 -0.47 -14.46 2.71
N VAL A 10 -1.79 -14.37 2.87
CA VAL A 10 -2.44 -13.88 4.09
C VAL A 10 -3.64 -14.75 4.40
N GLU A 11 -3.77 -15.15 5.67
CA GLU A 11 -4.97 -15.80 6.18
C GLU A 11 -5.78 -14.77 6.97
N PHE A 12 -6.78 -14.18 6.31
CA PHE A 12 -7.56 -13.09 6.87
C PHE A 12 -8.38 -13.50 8.10
N ALA A 13 -8.91 -14.73 8.14
CA ALA A 13 -9.72 -15.18 9.28
C ALA A 13 -8.85 -15.33 10.54
N ALA A 14 -7.64 -15.86 10.39
CA ALA A 14 -6.68 -15.98 11.48
C ALA A 14 -5.94 -14.66 11.80
N ARG A 15 -6.12 -13.62 10.97
CA ARG A 15 -5.35 -12.36 11.01
C ARG A 15 -3.84 -12.62 11.04
N HIS A 16 -3.43 -13.62 10.27
CA HIS A 16 -2.07 -14.11 10.27
C HIS A 16 -1.42 -13.85 8.92
N GLY A 17 -0.22 -13.28 8.95
CA GLY A 17 0.70 -13.20 7.82
C GLY A 17 2.01 -13.86 8.22
N GLU A 18 2.54 -14.71 7.36
CA GLU A 18 3.78 -15.43 7.61
C GLU A 18 4.94 -14.82 6.81
N VAL A 19 6.14 -14.92 7.38
CA VAL A 19 7.35 -14.61 6.62
C VAL A 19 7.72 -15.82 5.79
N GLU A 20 7.61 -15.70 4.47
CA GLU A 20 8.10 -16.71 3.52
C GLU A 20 9.63 -16.70 3.45
N ILE A 21 10.30 -17.35 4.41
CA ILE A 21 11.77 -17.34 4.56
C ILE A 21 12.50 -17.80 3.29
N ASN A 22 11.95 -18.77 2.56
CA ASN A 22 12.56 -19.24 1.31
C ASN A 22 12.64 -18.11 0.26
N ARG A 23 11.63 -17.23 0.22
CA ARG A 23 11.56 -16.09 -0.70
C ARG A 23 12.41 -14.91 -0.23
N LEU A 24 12.76 -14.85 1.06
CA LEU A 24 13.73 -13.88 1.58
C LEU A 24 15.10 -14.01 0.88
N SER A 25 15.48 -15.22 0.48
CA SER A 25 16.72 -15.47 -0.25
C SER A 25 16.82 -14.67 -1.55
N THR A 26 15.69 -14.41 -2.24
CA THR A 26 15.64 -13.59 -3.45
C THR A 26 15.93 -12.12 -3.14
N SER A 27 15.36 -11.58 -2.07
CA SER A 27 15.66 -10.21 -1.62
C SER A 27 17.13 -10.07 -1.20
N ALA A 28 17.67 -11.06 -0.47
CA ALA A 28 19.07 -11.08 -0.05
C ALA A 28 20.04 -11.10 -1.26
N ARG A 29 19.72 -11.86 -2.31
CA ARG A 29 20.48 -11.83 -3.58
C ARG A 29 20.46 -10.44 -4.20
N THR A 30 19.28 -9.84 -4.42
CA THR A 30 19.17 -8.48 -4.96
C THR A 30 19.98 -7.46 -4.16
N VAL A 31 19.93 -7.51 -2.83
CA VAL A 31 20.72 -6.64 -1.94
C VAL A 31 22.21 -6.81 -2.18
N THR A 32 22.69 -8.06 -2.26
CA THR A 32 24.12 -8.36 -2.37
C THR A 32 24.68 -8.23 -3.79
N ASP A 33 23.81 -8.24 -4.80
CA ASP A 33 24.15 -7.86 -6.17
C ASP A 33 24.36 -6.34 -6.29
N LEU A 34 23.48 -5.55 -5.65
CA LEU A 34 23.59 -4.08 -5.62
C LEU A 34 24.68 -3.59 -4.67
N PHE A 35 24.87 -4.27 -3.54
CA PHE A 35 25.79 -3.89 -2.48
C PHE A 35 26.66 -5.08 -2.04
N PRO A 36 27.68 -5.47 -2.84
CA PRO A 36 28.50 -6.67 -2.60
C PRO A 36 29.18 -6.74 -1.23
N HIS A 37 29.50 -5.59 -0.64
CA HIS A 37 30.13 -5.51 0.68
C HIS A 37 29.22 -6.02 1.82
N LEU A 38 27.92 -6.24 1.57
CA LEU A 38 26.98 -6.78 2.55
C LEU A 38 26.92 -8.33 2.58
N ARG A 39 27.64 -9.04 1.70
CA ARG A 39 27.58 -10.52 1.53
C ARG A 39 27.87 -11.33 2.80
N HIS A 40 28.64 -10.76 3.72
CA HIS A 40 29.06 -11.46 4.95
C HIS A 40 28.22 -11.06 6.18
N LEU A 41 27.20 -10.22 5.99
CA LEU A 41 26.31 -9.81 7.09
C LEU A 41 25.19 -10.83 7.28
N GLY A 42 24.87 -11.12 8.55
CA GLY A 42 23.73 -11.96 8.91
C GLY A 42 22.41 -11.17 8.90
N VAL A 43 21.31 -11.88 8.64
CA VAL A 43 19.95 -11.33 8.81
C VAL A 43 19.59 -11.37 10.29
N ASN A 44 19.42 -10.21 10.92
CA ASN A 44 19.05 -10.12 12.33
C ASN A 44 17.56 -10.41 12.57
N ARG A 45 16.68 -9.96 11.66
CA ARG A 45 15.23 -10.12 11.77
C ARG A 45 14.55 -10.06 10.41
N ALA A 46 13.47 -10.81 10.26
CA ALA A 46 12.49 -10.67 9.19
C ALA A 46 11.09 -10.54 9.79
N TRP A 47 10.20 -9.81 9.12
CA TRP A 47 8.79 -9.66 9.51
C TRP A 47 7.93 -9.52 8.26
N ALA A 48 6.65 -9.83 8.42
CA ALA A 48 5.61 -9.59 7.42
C ALA A 48 4.56 -8.65 8.02
N GLY A 49 3.81 -7.98 7.15
CA GLY A 49 2.71 -7.11 7.53
C GLY A 49 1.63 -7.14 6.47
N ILE A 50 0.40 -6.80 6.87
CA ILE A 50 -0.73 -6.70 5.94
C ILE A 50 -0.72 -5.33 5.29
N GLU A 51 -0.88 -5.32 3.98
CA GLU A 51 -1.01 -4.10 3.20
C GLU A 51 -2.34 -4.06 2.46
N ALA A 52 -2.99 -2.90 2.47
CA ALA A 52 -4.23 -2.67 1.75
C ALA A 52 -3.92 -2.16 0.33
N PHE A 53 -4.41 -2.92 -0.65
CA PHE A 53 -4.39 -2.56 -2.07
C PHE A 53 -5.81 -2.31 -2.59
N VAL A 54 -5.92 -1.48 -3.62
CA VAL A 54 -7.15 -1.27 -4.39
C VAL A 54 -6.83 -1.36 -5.88
N ALA A 55 -7.86 -1.52 -6.72
CA ALA A 55 -7.70 -1.95 -8.12
C ALA A 55 -6.83 -1.05 -9.01
N ASP A 56 -6.65 0.23 -8.66
CA ASP A 56 -5.90 1.21 -9.44
C ASP A 56 -4.61 1.69 -8.75
N ASP A 57 -4.18 1.01 -7.67
CA ASP A 57 -2.98 1.34 -6.88
C ASP A 57 -2.94 2.77 -6.29
N LEU A 58 -4.08 3.46 -6.23
CA LEU A 58 -4.22 4.80 -5.61
C LEU A 58 -4.99 4.72 -4.29
N PRO A 59 -4.65 5.51 -3.26
CA PRO A 59 -5.43 5.50 -2.03
C PRO A 59 -6.88 5.94 -2.24
N VAL A 60 -7.75 5.51 -1.34
CA VAL A 60 -9.10 6.04 -1.20
C VAL A 60 -9.10 7.06 -0.08
N ILE A 61 -9.37 8.32 -0.44
CA ILE A 61 -9.38 9.46 0.47
C ILE A 61 -10.63 10.30 0.22
N GLY A 62 -11.29 10.72 1.30
CA GLY A 62 -12.39 11.68 1.27
C GLY A 62 -13.75 11.09 1.63
N GLY A 63 -14.80 11.87 1.43
CA GLY A 63 -16.15 11.54 1.88
C GLY A 63 -16.74 10.26 1.26
N SER A 64 -17.54 9.54 2.04
CA SER A 64 -18.29 8.37 1.59
C SER A 64 -19.29 8.73 0.49
N GLY A 65 -19.45 7.83 -0.49
CA GLY A 65 -20.52 7.92 -1.48
C GLY A 65 -21.86 7.39 -1.00
N LYS A 66 -21.93 6.77 0.19
CA LYS A 66 -23.12 6.05 0.69
C LYS A 66 -23.65 6.55 2.03
N ALA A 67 -22.82 7.20 2.84
CA ALA A 67 -23.19 7.69 4.16
C ALA A 67 -22.79 9.15 4.35
N SER A 68 -23.64 9.93 5.02
CA SER A 68 -23.27 11.26 5.49
C SER A 68 -22.28 11.16 6.66
N ASN A 69 -21.42 12.18 6.81
CA ASN A 69 -20.46 12.30 7.92
C ASN A 69 -19.48 11.12 8.08
N LEU A 70 -19.23 10.36 7.01
CA LEU A 70 -18.25 9.28 6.97
C LEU A 70 -17.16 9.65 5.95
N SER A 71 -15.90 9.57 6.36
CA SER A 71 -14.74 9.82 5.49
C SER A 71 -13.80 8.61 5.47
N TYR A 72 -13.11 8.43 4.34
CA TYR A 72 -12.20 7.32 4.10
C TYR A 72 -10.75 7.79 3.99
N SER A 73 -9.85 6.91 4.43
CA SER A 73 -8.39 7.04 4.31
C SER A 73 -7.77 5.65 4.37
N PHE A 74 -7.77 4.92 3.25
CA PHE A 74 -7.27 3.54 3.19
C PHE A 74 -6.68 3.20 1.81
N GLY A 75 -6.10 1.99 1.67
CA GLY A 75 -5.65 1.48 0.37
C GLY A 75 -4.40 2.16 -0.17
N PHE A 76 -3.44 2.46 0.69
CA PHE A 76 -2.27 3.30 0.34
C PHE A 76 -1.22 2.62 -0.56
N CYS A 77 -1.36 1.33 -0.87
CA CYS A 77 -0.56 0.64 -1.90
C CYS A 77 0.96 0.90 -1.80
N SER A 78 1.56 0.65 -0.64
CA SER A 78 3.00 0.81 -0.35
C SER A 78 3.50 2.25 -0.20
N ALA A 79 2.63 3.26 -0.35
CA ALA A 79 2.95 4.67 -0.18
C ALA A 79 2.42 5.28 1.13
N GLY A 80 1.84 4.47 2.02
CA GLY A 80 1.12 4.96 3.20
C GLY A 80 1.99 5.73 4.19
N PHE A 81 3.21 5.24 4.44
CA PHE A 81 4.14 5.92 5.35
C PHE A 81 4.55 7.31 4.84
N GLN A 82 4.86 7.43 3.55
CA GLN A 82 5.25 8.70 2.95
C GLN A 82 4.09 9.70 2.93
N MET A 83 2.87 9.24 2.63
CA MET A 83 1.72 10.14 2.43
C MET A 83 0.94 10.45 3.71
N GLY A 84 1.10 9.67 4.78
CA GLY A 84 0.24 9.72 5.96
C GLY A 84 0.05 11.11 6.58
N LEU A 85 1.14 11.88 6.73
CA LEU A 85 1.07 13.23 7.32
C LEU A 85 0.29 14.21 6.42
N GLY A 86 0.60 14.23 5.12
CA GLY A 86 -0.04 15.13 4.16
C GLY A 86 -1.52 14.80 3.99
N VAL A 87 -1.85 13.51 3.89
CA VAL A 87 -3.23 13.02 3.75
C VAL A 87 -4.04 13.27 5.01
N GLY A 88 -3.48 13.02 6.19
CA GLY A 88 -4.17 13.28 7.46
C GLY A 88 -4.55 14.75 7.62
N LYS A 89 -3.60 15.67 7.39
CA LYS A 89 -3.88 17.11 7.39
C LYS A 89 -4.95 17.45 6.36
N ARG A 90 -4.78 17.00 5.11
CA ARG A 90 -5.67 17.37 4.02
C ARG A 90 -7.09 16.86 4.23
N LEU A 91 -7.25 15.64 4.75
CA LEU A 91 -8.55 15.07 5.06
C LEU A 91 -9.24 15.82 6.21
N ALA A 92 -8.50 16.21 7.26
CA ALA A 92 -9.04 17.03 8.33
C ALA A 92 -9.59 18.37 7.81
N GLN A 93 -8.86 19.03 6.90
CA GLN A 93 -9.34 20.25 6.24
C GLN A 93 -10.64 20.02 5.47
N GLU A 94 -10.77 18.91 4.74
CA GLU A 94 -12.01 18.55 4.03
C GLU A 94 -13.19 18.38 4.99
N ILE A 95 -12.97 17.66 6.11
CA ILE A 95 -13.98 17.42 7.13
C ILE A 95 -14.44 18.73 7.79
N LEU A 96 -13.52 19.67 8.02
CA LEU A 96 -13.82 20.98 8.61
C LEU A 96 -14.37 22.00 7.60
N GLY A 97 -14.49 21.63 6.31
CA GLY A 97 -14.96 22.55 5.26
C GLY A 97 -13.94 23.64 4.88
N GLU A 98 -12.67 23.44 5.21
CA GLU A 98 -11.60 24.37 4.88
C GLU A 98 -11.20 24.28 3.40
N THR A 99 -10.76 25.41 2.84
CA THR A 99 -10.24 25.44 1.47
C THR A 99 -8.79 24.96 1.41
N SER A 100 -8.43 24.29 0.32
CA SER A 100 -7.06 23.80 0.10
C SER A 100 -6.76 23.73 -1.40
N PRO A 101 -5.55 24.12 -1.84
CA PRO A 101 -5.15 24.02 -3.25
C PRO A 101 -4.94 22.57 -3.71
N ILE A 102 -4.81 21.63 -2.78
CA ILE A 102 -4.64 20.21 -3.08
C ILE A 102 -6.03 19.58 -3.21
N SER A 103 -6.36 19.06 -4.40
CA SER A 103 -7.63 18.37 -4.61
C SER A 103 -7.55 16.91 -4.15
N LEU A 104 -8.57 16.47 -3.39
CA LEU A 104 -8.77 15.05 -3.05
C LEU A 104 -9.66 14.32 -4.07
N ALA A 105 -10.23 15.03 -5.05
CA ALA A 105 -11.17 14.45 -6.01
C ALA A 105 -10.65 13.18 -6.74
N PRO A 106 -9.37 13.11 -7.17
CA PRO A 106 -8.84 11.89 -7.81
C PRO A 106 -8.84 10.66 -6.90
N PHE A 107 -8.81 10.86 -5.57
CA PHE A 107 -8.75 9.78 -4.57
C PHE A 107 -10.12 9.40 -4.03
N SER A 108 -11.21 10.01 -4.52
CA SER A 108 -12.56 9.70 -4.05
C SER A 108 -12.93 8.24 -4.35
N ILE A 109 -13.64 7.59 -3.42
CA ILE A 109 -14.22 6.25 -3.64
C ILE A 109 -15.17 6.21 -4.85
N LYS A 110 -15.76 7.35 -5.20
CA LYS A 110 -16.71 7.49 -6.32
C LYS A 110 -16.07 7.20 -7.68
N ARG A 111 -14.73 7.23 -7.79
CA ARG A 111 -14.03 6.89 -9.04
C ARG A 111 -14.28 5.45 -9.50
N PHE A 112 -14.63 4.55 -8.58
CA PHE A 112 -14.98 3.16 -8.90
C PHE A 112 -16.46 2.96 -9.26
N ALA A 113 -17.28 4.01 -9.25
CA ALA A 113 -18.71 3.90 -9.54
C ALA A 113 -19.01 3.65 -11.03
N ASN A 114 -18.05 3.91 -11.94
CA ASN A 114 -18.23 3.71 -13.37
C ASN A 114 -16.97 3.04 -13.96
N PRO A 115 -16.95 1.71 -14.15
CA PRO A 115 -15.73 0.94 -14.39
C PRO A 115 -15.16 1.05 -15.82
N MET A 116 -15.38 2.15 -16.56
CA MET A 116 -14.86 2.29 -17.93
C MET A 116 -13.34 2.47 -18.02
N THR A 117 -12.61 2.53 -16.90
CA THR A 117 -11.15 2.55 -16.90
C THR A 117 -10.60 1.13 -16.86
N ASN A 118 -10.38 0.56 -18.05
CA ASN A 118 -9.56 -0.62 -18.27
C ASN A 118 -8.13 -0.34 -17.81
N HIS A 119 -7.82 -0.57 -16.53
CA HIS A 119 -6.45 -0.69 -16.08
C HIS A 119 -6.05 -2.17 -16.14
N PRO A 120 -4.93 -2.53 -16.78
CA PRO A 120 -4.45 -3.89 -16.76
C PRO A 120 -4.22 -4.28 -15.30
N SER A 121 -4.96 -5.30 -14.84
CA SER A 121 -4.76 -5.90 -13.54
C SER A 121 -3.31 -6.31 -13.42
N VAL A 122 -2.63 -5.84 -12.37
CA VAL A 122 -1.38 -6.46 -11.93
C VAL A 122 -1.74 -7.88 -11.53
N GLN A 123 -1.44 -8.84 -12.41
CA GLN A 123 -1.44 -10.24 -12.05
C GLN A 123 -0.58 -10.35 -10.80
N ALA A 124 -1.13 -10.95 -9.74
CA ALA A 124 -0.30 -11.48 -8.68
C ALA A 124 0.78 -12.30 -9.39
N VAL A 125 2.04 -11.89 -9.23
CA VAL A 125 3.17 -12.62 -9.80
C VAL A 125 3.31 -13.88 -8.95
N ASP A 126 2.43 -14.84 -9.22
CA ASP A 126 2.62 -16.26 -8.96
C ASP A 126 3.72 -16.71 -9.91
N GLN A 127 4.96 -16.45 -9.52
CA GLN A 127 6.17 -17.14 -9.97
C GLN A 127 7.36 -16.54 -9.24
N TYR A 128 7.75 -17.21 -8.16
CA TYR A 128 9.11 -17.59 -7.71
C TYR A 128 9.03 -18.03 -6.24
#